data_AF-A0A1V5GW44-F1
#
_entry.id   AF-A0A1V5GW44-F1
#
_cell.length_a   1.000
_cell.length_b   1.000
_cell.length_c   1.000
_cell.angle_alpha   90.00
_cell.angle_beta   90.00
_cell.angle_gamma   90.00
#
_symmetry.space_group_name_H-M   'P 1'
#
loop_
_entity.id
_entity.type
_entity.pdbx_description
1 polymer ?
#
loop_
_entity_poly.entity_id
_entity_poly.type
_entity_poly.pdbx_seq_one_letter_code
_entity_poly.pdbx_strand_id
1 'polypeptide(L)'
;MNHYKDSDHKELASFVKKQKAARWIMTYDNVPEIEKLYATESCYKFSLNYSLQDKKKAKELLIIPSQVGVPRSLKILGDGLIAPV
;
A
#
# COMPACT_ATOMS: atom_id res chain seq x y z
N MET A 1 10.57 -1.41 -20.24
CA MET A 1 10.00 -0.12 -19.80
C MET A 1 8.48 -0.32 -19.70
N ASN A 2 8.03 -0.90 -18.60
CA ASN A 2 6.60 -1.12 -18.31
C ASN A 2 6.25 -0.24 -17.11
N HIS A 3 5.99 1.03 -17.35
CA HIS A 3 5.40 1.87 -16.31
C HIS A 3 3.89 1.75 -16.45
N TYR A 4 3.23 1.36 -15.37
CA TYR A 4 1.78 1.39 -15.28
C TYR A 4 1.31 2.83 -15.51
N LYS A 5 0.26 3.00 -16.30
CA LYS A 5 -0.46 4.27 -16.43
C LYS A 5 -1.52 4.36 -15.33
N ASP A 6 -2.05 5.56 -15.10
CA ASP A 6 -3.15 5.79 -14.16
C ASP A 6 -4.37 4.86 -14.37
N SER A 7 -4.67 4.51 -15.62
CA SER A 7 -5.71 3.54 -15.98
C SER A 7 -5.41 2.16 -15.39
N ASP A 8 -4.18 1.72 -15.54
CA ASP A 8 -3.74 0.38 -15.16
C ASP A 8 -3.75 0.25 -13.62
N HIS A 9 -3.37 1.33 -12.91
CA HIS A 9 -3.49 1.40 -11.46
C HIS A 9 -4.94 1.30 -10.97
N LYS A 10 -5.88 1.97 -11.65
CA LYS A 10 -7.33 1.91 -11.33
C LYS A 10 -7.91 0.53 -11.60
N GLU A 11 -7.56 -0.08 -12.73
CA GLU A 11 -8.02 -1.42 -13.08
C GLU A 11 -7.52 -2.46 -12.07
N LEU A 12 -6.24 -2.40 -11.70
CA LEU A 12 -5.67 -3.26 -10.69
C LEU A 12 -6.38 -3.09 -9.34
N ALA A 13 -6.56 -1.83 -8.88
CA ALA A 13 -7.24 -1.55 -7.62
C ALA A 13 -8.69 -2.09 -7.62
N SER A 14 -9.41 -1.92 -8.73
CA SER A 14 -10.77 -2.46 -8.90
C SER A 14 -10.78 -3.98 -8.86
N PHE A 15 -9.84 -4.62 -9.54
CA PHE A 15 -9.71 -6.07 -9.59
C PHE A 15 -9.45 -6.67 -8.20
N VAL A 16 -8.41 -6.21 -7.51
CA VAL A 16 -8.03 -6.76 -6.20
C VAL A 16 -9.09 -6.51 -5.14
N LYS A 17 -9.72 -5.33 -5.12
CA LYS A 17 -10.80 -5.02 -4.16
C LYS A 17 -12.03 -5.91 -4.32
N LYS A 18 -12.32 -6.37 -5.53
CA LYS A 18 -13.43 -7.30 -5.81
C LYS A 18 -13.13 -8.73 -5.40
N GLN A 19 -11.87 -9.07 -5.14
CA GLN A 19 -11.48 -10.42 -4.78
C GLN A 19 -11.95 -10.76 -3.37
N LYS A 20 -12.89 -11.70 -3.27
CA LYS A 20 -13.46 -12.20 -1.99
C LYS A 20 -12.90 -13.56 -1.58
N ALA A 21 -12.49 -14.37 -2.54
CA ALA A 21 -12.01 -15.73 -2.30
C ALA A 21 -10.53 -15.77 -1.90
N ALA A 22 -9.72 -14.83 -2.42
CA ALA A 22 -8.31 -14.72 -2.08
C ALA A 22 -8.06 -13.43 -1.30
N ARG A 23 -7.56 -13.58 -0.08
CA ARG A 23 -7.07 -12.45 0.72
C ARG A 23 -5.75 -11.98 0.14
N TRP A 24 -5.58 -10.67 0.02
CA TRP A 24 -4.36 -10.05 -0.50
C TRP A 24 -3.80 -9.07 0.51
N ILE A 25 -2.49 -8.84 0.43
CA ILE A 25 -1.76 -7.75 1.08
C ILE A 25 -0.75 -7.29 0.03
N MET A 26 -0.54 -5.98 -0.11
CA MET A 26 0.43 -5.47 -1.07
C MET A 26 1.19 -4.28 -0.53
N THR A 27 2.41 -4.10 -1.02
CA THR A 27 3.16 -2.86 -0.87
C THR A 27 3.12 -2.10 -2.19
N TYR A 28 3.10 -0.78 -2.11
CA TYR A 28 3.04 0.11 -3.26
C TYR A 28 3.90 1.34 -3.02
N ASP A 29 4.26 2.06 -4.08
CA ASP A 29 4.87 3.38 -3.94
C ASP A 29 3.93 4.34 -3.21
N ASN A 30 4.49 5.09 -2.26
CA ASN A 30 3.77 6.09 -1.47
C ASN A 30 3.59 7.39 -2.27
N VAL A 31 2.64 7.39 -3.19
CA VAL A 31 2.23 8.56 -3.98
C VAL A 31 0.75 8.89 -3.75
N PRO A 32 0.35 10.17 -3.81
CA PRO A 32 -1.02 10.59 -3.51
C PRO A 32 -2.09 9.91 -4.36
N GLU A 33 -1.77 9.57 -5.61
CA GLU A 33 -2.67 8.88 -6.54
C GLU A 33 -3.05 7.50 -6.01
N ILE A 34 -2.07 6.75 -5.51
CA ILE A 34 -2.27 5.40 -4.97
C ILE A 34 -3.00 5.45 -3.63
N GLU A 35 -2.66 6.40 -2.75
CA GLU A 35 -3.39 6.61 -1.49
C GLU A 35 -4.89 6.83 -1.75
N LYS A 36 -5.24 7.63 -2.76
CA LYS A 36 -6.64 7.87 -3.15
C LYS A 36 -7.34 6.61 -3.65
N LEU A 37 -6.64 5.76 -4.43
CA LEU A 37 -7.23 4.51 -4.92
C LEU A 37 -7.56 3.53 -3.79
N TYR A 38 -6.80 3.54 -2.71
CA TYR A 38 -6.94 2.59 -1.59
C TYR A 38 -7.44 3.23 -0.29
N ALA A 39 -7.98 4.45 -0.31
CA ALA A 39 -8.43 5.17 0.87
C ALA A 39 -9.48 4.43 1.74
N THR A 40 -10.20 3.47 1.15
CA THR A 40 -11.18 2.62 1.85
C THR A 40 -10.56 1.43 2.60
N GLU A 41 -9.28 1.15 2.35
CA GLU A 41 -8.54 0.03 2.94
C GLU A 41 -7.56 0.53 4.02
N SER A 42 -7.05 -0.39 4.84
CA SER A 42 -6.06 -0.02 5.85
C SER A 42 -4.70 0.22 5.20
N CYS A 43 -4.23 1.46 5.23
CA CYS A 43 -3.00 1.88 4.59
C CYS A 43 -1.95 2.33 5.62
N TYR A 44 -0.71 1.86 5.46
CA TYR A 44 0.39 2.17 6.37
C TYR A 44 1.62 2.66 5.63
N LYS A 45 2.17 3.78 6.07
CA LYS A 45 3.38 4.35 5.47
C LYS A 45 4.61 3.81 6.17
N PHE A 46 5.58 3.34 5.39
CA PHE A 46 6.87 2.92 5.93
C PHE A 46 8.00 3.30 4.99
N SER A 47 9.20 3.40 5.54
CA SER A 47 10.40 3.72 4.77
C SER A 47 11.30 2.50 4.72
N LEU A 48 11.63 2.03 3.53
CA LEU A 48 12.68 1.04 3.35
C LEU A 48 14.03 1.73 3.24
N ASN A 49 14.96 1.33 4.10
CA ASN A 49 16.36 1.71 3.99
C ASN A 49 17.04 0.69 3.06
N TYR A 50 17.03 0.94 1.75
CA TYR A 50 17.86 0.16 0.83
C TYR A 50 19.33 0.43 1.15
N SER A 51 20.08 -0.60 1.52
CA SER A 51 21.49 -0.51 1.95
C SER A 51 22.49 -0.51 0.79
N LEU A 52 22.03 -0.61 -0.46
CA LEU A 52 22.87 -0.68 -1.64
C LEU A 52 23.04 0.71 -2.25
N GLN A 53 24.16 1.33 -1.90
CA GLN A 53 24.87 2.42 -2.61
C GLN A 53 24.31 3.84 -2.65
N ASP A 54 23.06 4.15 -2.31
CA ASP A 54 22.65 5.55 -2.14
C ASP A 54 21.51 5.69 -1.13
N LYS A 55 21.64 6.63 -0.19
CA LYS A 55 20.72 6.86 0.94
C LYS A 55 19.37 7.46 0.49
N LYS A 56 18.70 6.89 -0.52
CA LYS A 56 17.31 7.22 -0.85
C LYS A 56 16.39 6.36 0.01
N LYS A 57 15.75 6.98 1.00
CA LYS A 57 14.62 6.39 1.73
C LYS A 57 13.47 6.20 0.72
N ALA A 58 13.20 4.97 0.32
CA ALA A 58 12.02 4.67 -0.48
C ALA A 58 10.81 4.71 0.45
N LYS A 59 9.85 5.58 0.16
CA LYS A 59 8.58 5.65 0.91
C LYS A 59 7.61 4.67 0.28
N GLU A 60 7.20 3.67 1.05
CA GLU A 60 6.26 2.65 0.63
C GLU A 60 4.95 2.75 1.42
N LEU A 61 3.89 2.22 0.82
CA LEU A 61 2.55 2.12 1.35
C LEU A 61 2.17 0.64 1.44
N LEU A 62 1.97 0.13 2.64
CA LEU A 62 1.38 -1.19 2.86
C LEU A 62 -0.14 -1.05 2.85
N ILE A 63 -0.79 -1.82 1.98
CA ILE A 63 -2.24 -1.83 1.84
C ILE A 63 -2.76 -3.19 2.30
N ILE A 64 -3.62 -3.15 3.31
CA ILE A 64 -4.31 -4.31 3.86
C ILE A 64 -5.80 -4.14 3.63
N PRO A 65 -6.47 -5.05 2.89
CA PRO A 65 -7.89 -4.96 2.67
C PRO A 65 -8.65 -5.11 3.98
N SER A 66 -9.77 -4.41 4.10
CA SER A 66 -10.69 -4.46 5.26
C SER A 66 -11.13 -5.87 5.66
N GLN A 67 -11.08 -6.83 4.73
CA GLN A 67 -11.40 -8.25 4.94
C GLN A 67 -10.32 -9.02 5.72
N VAL A 68 -9.14 -8.44 5.89
CA VAL A 68 -8.02 -9.02 6.64
C VAL A 68 -7.94 -8.33 7.99
N GLY A 69 -8.18 -9.10 9.06
CA GLY A 69 -8.04 -8.60 10.43
C GLY A 69 -6.58 -8.29 10.75
N VAL A 70 -6.30 -7.04 11.10
CA VAL A 70 -4.97 -6.62 11.54
C VAL A 70 -4.88 -6.70 13.06
N PRO A 71 -3.89 -7.42 13.63
CA PRO A 71 -3.71 -7.48 15.07
C PRO A 71 -3.29 -6.09 15.60
N ARG A 72 -3.84 -5.69 16.76
CA ARG A 72 -3.47 -4.42 17.42
C ARG A 72 -1.99 -4.34 17.81
N SER A 73 -1.32 -5.48 17.92
CA SER A 73 0.11 -5.58 18.20
C SER A 73 0.99 -5.35 16.97
N LEU A 74 0.41 -5.18 15.77
CA LEU A 74 1.18 -4.92 14.56
C LEU A 74 1.94 -3.59 14.72
N LYS A 75 3.27 -3.70 14.74
CA LYS A 75 4.18 -2.56 14.71
C LYS A 75 4.79 -2.47 13.33
N ILE A 76 4.39 -1.45 12.58
CA ILE A 76 5.08 -1.11 11.33
C ILE A 76 6.17 -0.12 11.69
N LEU A 77 7.41 -0.50 11.39
CA LEU A 77 8.61 0.34 11.56
C LEU A 77 8.58 1.42 10.47
N GLY A 78 7.72 2.43 10.63
CA GLY A 78 7.41 3.45 9.64
C GLY A 78 6.64 4.65 10.24
N ASP A 79 6.41 5.69 9.44
CA ASP A 79 5.88 7.02 9.86
C ASP A 79 4.39 7.04 10.29
N GLY A 80 3.86 5.93 10.81
CA GLY A 80 2.54 5.85 11.43
C GLY A 80 1.40 5.37 10.53
N LEU A 81 0.24 5.15 11.17
CA LEU A 81 -1.03 4.75 10.55
C LEU A 81 -1.69 5.93 9.83
N ILE A 82 -2.19 5.70 8.61
CA ILE A 82 -3.22 6.57 8.03
C ILE A 82 -4.56 5.93 8.41
N ALA A 83 -5.37 6.63 9.19
CA ALA A 83 -6.75 6.21 9.40
C ALA A 83 -7.53 6.38 8.07
N PRO A 84 -8.38 5.41 7.67
CA PRO A 84 -9.28 5.62 6.55
C PRO A 84 -10.17 6.84 6.84
N VAL A 85 -10.30 7.73 5.85
CA VAL A 85 -11.09 8.96 5.93
C VAL A 85 -12.57 8.66 5.81
#